data_AF-I1D2M3-F1
#
_entry.id   AF-I1D2M3-F1
#
_cell.length_a   1.000
_cell.length_b   1.000
_cell.length_c   1.000
_cell.angle_alpha   90.00
_cell.angle_beta   90.00
_cell.angle_gamma   90.00
#
_symmetry.space_group_name_H-M   'P 1'
#
loop_
_entity.id
_entity.type
_entity.pdbx_description
1 polymer ?
#
loop_
_entity_poly.entity_id
_entity_poly.type
_entity_poly.pdbx_seq_one_letter_code
_entity_poly.pdbx_strand_id
1 'polypeptide(L)'
;MILSRPLRSSAHRGEWPDIAEKLLDVMLRARDERARARARAAVESAWATNDAARDELWRAARRLLNAHYNQGAFRNDEVNAVLRFLLEPVPHCRYVPRVRLLTCLWPEPSHEERRAGDGEPELTPLIKAAIGDKDFPARDALLELLCTTDHPRLLTELTHALEKSPDRISQSDTRVVDDYDLWDDNGEPRPLLRILTTNPHLPLRPEIPDTALVSILRNRFDLLGEYDQETSARALVTVLATTHKIPAETSAARVVEGCRRALRELLPGAGRELVCQRAIAGDDESITAAIDAGYRPSNEELHPLFLFSTEQWDAYDRLDPNGEALISGLLTLPHVQIEAAVTHLLEVLGTHEIPPTAARKARSALRRLPAPPKGQDSPDHPETIARETVCHRAMWGDTQAKAAAREAGYRPSDKKLYPAFLFLTEQWDAYDRLKASTRLRKLLDESPRYPLPPLSVFEEVALRSGRRLPDSYDPSRHRRHRRRDRRRTGITGGYHTDYSSPGGDVGGGYDGGSFGSY
;
A
#
# COMPACT_ATOMS: atom_id res chain seq x y z
N MET A 1 -52.43 -22.67 -18.54
CA MET A 1 -53.19 -21.48 -18.99
C MET A 1 -53.98 -20.78 -17.87
N ILE A 2 -53.72 -21.04 -16.58
CA ILE A 2 -54.55 -20.50 -15.46
C ILE A 2 -53.88 -19.33 -14.71
N LEU A 3 -52.57 -19.07 -14.90
CA LEU A 3 -51.86 -17.96 -14.23
C LEU A 3 -51.81 -16.65 -15.04
N SER A 4 -52.24 -16.63 -16.31
CA SER A 4 -52.24 -15.40 -17.14
C SER A 4 -53.43 -14.48 -16.87
N ARG A 5 -54.51 -14.98 -16.25
CA ARG A 5 -55.71 -14.20 -15.90
C ARG A 5 -55.59 -13.42 -14.58
N PRO A 6 -55.02 -13.97 -13.49
CA PRO A 6 -54.79 -13.20 -12.25
C PRO A 6 -53.83 -12.03 -12.44
N LEU A 7 -52.82 -12.18 -13.29
CA LEU A 7 -51.81 -11.16 -13.58
C LEU A 7 -52.34 -9.96 -14.38
N ARG A 8 -53.50 -10.04 -15.04
CA ARG A 8 -54.11 -8.85 -15.68
C ARG A 8 -55.06 -8.10 -14.75
N SER A 9 -55.58 -8.76 -13.72
CA SER A 9 -56.60 -8.19 -12.83
C SER A 9 -56.04 -7.51 -11.57
N SER A 10 -54.80 -7.83 -11.17
CA SER A 10 -54.16 -7.20 -10.01
C SER A 10 -53.60 -5.81 -10.32
N ALA A 11 -53.48 -5.41 -11.60
CA ALA A 11 -52.86 -4.15 -12.08
C ALA A 11 -53.48 -2.88 -11.46
N HIS A 12 -54.68 -3.00 -10.89
CA HIS A 12 -55.41 -1.89 -10.32
C HIS A 12 -55.47 -1.87 -8.78
N ARG A 13 -54.80 -2.80 -8.06
CA ARG A 13 -54.97 -2.98 -6.59
C ARG A 13 -53.72 -2.92 -5.71
N GLY A 14 -52.56 -2.50 -6.21
CA GLY A 14 -51.37 -2.34 -5.34
C GLY A 14 -50.79 -3.62 -4.72
N GLU A 15 -51.32 -4.81 -5.02
CA GLU A 15 -50.84 -6.13 -4.53
C GLU A 15 -49.70 -6.74 -5.38
N TRP A 16 -49.16 -6.00 -6.36
CA TRP A 16 -48.09 -6.49 -7.26
C TRP A 16 -46.72 -6.74 -6.63
N PRO A 17 -46.25 -5.96 -5.64
CA PRO A 17 -44.90 -6.14 -5.09
C PRO A 17 -44.67 -7.57 -4.59
N ASP A 18 -45.70 -8.17 -4.00
CA ASP A 18 -45.72 -9.54 -3.51
C ASP A 18 -45.75 -10.60 -4.61
N ILE A 19 -46.40 -10.32 -5.74
CA ILE A 19 -46.60 -11.30 -6.82
C ILE A 19 -45.32 -11.47 -7.63
N ALA A 20 -44.65 -10.36 -7.99
CA ALA A 20 -43.38 -10.42 -8.71
C ALA A 20 -42.31 -11.16 -7.89
N GLU A 21 -42.25 -10.88 -6.59
CA GLU A 21 -41.34 -11.55 -5.66
C GLU A 21 -41.65 -13.03 -5.52
N LYS A 22 -42.91 -13.43 -5.31
CA LYS A 22 -43.32 -14.85 -5.27
C LYS A 22 -43.05 -15.56 -6.59
N LEU A 23 -43.23 -14.90 -7.74
CA LEU A 23 -42.94 -15.48 -9.05
C LEU A 23 -41.43 -15.71 -9.24
N LEU A 24 -40.60 -14.74 -8.87
CA LEU A 24 -39.14 -14.92 -8.87
C LEU A 24 -38.74 -16.01 -7.88
N ASP A 25 -39.27 -16.00 -6.66
CA ASP A 25 -39.00 -17.03 -5.65
C ASP A 25 -39.31 -18.45 -6.16
N VAL A 26 -40.49 -18.65 -6.76
CA VAL A 26 -40.86 -19.94 -7.37
C VAL A 26 -39.95 -20.28 -8.56
N MET A 27 -39.66 -19.30 -9.42
CA MET A 27 -38.75 -19.49 -10.57
C MET A 27 -37.33 -19.90 -10.13
N LEU A 28 -36.87 -19.39 -8.99
CA LEU A 28 -35.50 -19.58 -8.52
C LEU A 28 -35.38 -20.80 -7.57
N ARG A 29 -36.41 -21.10 -6.77
CA ARG A 29 -36.32 -22.05 -5.65
C ARG A 29 -37.22 -23.29 -5.76
N ALA A 30 -38.22 -23.32 -6.65
CA ALA A 30 -39.17 -24.44 -6.70
C ALA A 30 -38.46 -25.76 -7.04
N ARG A 31 -38.67 -26.81 -6.22
CA ARG A 31 -38.18 -28.17 -6.49
C ARG A 31 -38.89 -28.84 -7.68
N ASP A 32 -40.15 -28.50 -7.92
CA ASP A 32 -40.91 -28.98 -9.07
C ASP A 32 -40.49 -28.22 -10.34
N GLU A 33 -39.87 -28.92 -11.28
CA GLU A 33 -39.45 -28.39 -12.59
C GLU A 33 -40.60 -27.77 -13.37
N ARG A 34 -41.83 -28.32 -13.25
CA ARG A 34 -43.00 -27.79 -13.95
C ARG A 34 -43.44 -26.47 -13.34
N ALA A 35 -43.40 -26.33 -12.02
CA ALA A 35 -43.69 -25.07 -11.34
C ALA A 35 -42.64 -24.02 -11.71
N ARG A 36 -41.36 -24.39 -11.70
CA ARG A 36 -40.24 -23.53 -12.10
C ARG A 36 -40.37 -23.05 -13.55
N ALA A 37 -40.66 -23.95 -14.48
CA ALA A 37 -40.84 -23.63 -15.90
C ALA A 37 -42.03 -22.69 -16.14
N ARG A 38 -43.15 -22.90 -15.42
CA ARG A 38 -44.31 -21.99 -15.50
C ARG A 38 -44.01 -20.61 -14.93
N ALA A 39 -43.31 -20.55 -13.79
CA ALA A 39 -42.90 -19.28 -13.19
C ALA A 39 -41.95 -18.53 -14.12
N ARG A 40 -40.96 -19.22 -14.71
CA ARG A 40 -40.07 -18.66 -15.74
C ARG A 40 -40.86 -18.10 -16.92
N ALA A 41 -41.77 -18.88 -17.52
CA ALA A 41 -42.59 -18.41 -18.63
C ALA A 41 -43.45 -17.18 -18.27
N ALA A 42 -43.95 -17.11 -17.04
CA ALA A 42 -44.70 -15.94 -16.54
C ALA A 42 -43.79 -14.72 -16.38
N VAL A 43 -42.58 -14.90 -15.82
CA VAL A 43 -41.57 -13.84 -15.69
C VAL A 43 -41.12 -13.33 -17.05
N GLU A 44 -40.82 -14.21 -18.02
CA GLU A 44 -40.46 -13.83 -19.39
C GLU A 44 -41.60 -13.06 -20.08
N SER A 45 -42.84 -13.53 -19.93
CA SER A 45 -44.00 -12.85 -20.47
C SER A 45 -44.19 -11.46 -19.84
N ALA A 46 -44.03 -11.34 -18.52
CA ALA A 46 -44.13 -10.06 -17.82
C ALA A 46 -43.02 -9.10 -18.26
N TRP A 47 -41.77 -9.59 -18.35
CA TRP A 47 -40.62 -8.83 -18.82
C TRP A 47 -40.82 -8.28 -20.24
N ALA A 48 -41.43 -9.07 -21.13
CA ALA A 48 -41.73 -8.67 -22.49
C ALA A 48 -42.94 -7.72 -22.63
N THR A 49 -43.76 -7.54 -21.59
CA THR A 49 -45.05 -6.83 -21.71
C THR A 49 -44.90 -5.32 -21.78
N ASN A 50 -44.29 -4.69 -20.77
CA ASN A 50 -44.08 -3.23 -20.71
C ASN A 50 -43.01 -2.89 -19.65
N ASP A 51 -42.59 -1.63 -19.62
CA ASP A 51 -41.55 -1.15 -18.70
C ASP A 51 -41.98 -1.27 -17.23
N ALA A 52 -43.25 -1.00 -16.90
CA ALA A 52 -43.75 -1.12 -15.53
C ALA A 52 -43.64 -2.54 -14.96
N ALA A 53 -43.91 -3.57 -15.76
CA ALA A 53 -43.75 -4.96 -15.35
C ALA A 53 -42.27 -5.36 -15.19
N ARG A 54 -41.37 -4.80 -16.01
CA ARG A 54 -39.91 -4.99 -15.82
C ARG A 54 -39.43 -4.33 -14.54
N ASP A 55 -39.91 -3.12 -14.24
CA ASP A 55 -39.57 -2.41 -13.02
C ASP A 55 -40.02 -3.17 -11.77
N GLU A 56 -41.22 -3.77 -11.77
CA GLU A 56 -41.69 -4.61 -10.67
C GLU A 56 -40.82 -5.87 -10.46
N LEU A 57 -40.47 -6.56 -11.55
CA LEU A 57 -39.56 -7.70 -11.49
C LEU A 57 -38.16 -7.28 -11.02
N TRP A 58 -37.69 -6.10 -11.43
CA TRP A 58 -36.44 -5.53 -10.96
C TRP A 58 -36.47 -5.23 -9.46
N ARG A 59 -37.50 -4.53 -8.96
CA ARG A 59 -37.67 -4.24 -7.53
C ARG A 59 -37.72 -5.52 -6.70
N ALA A 60 -38.41 -6.55 -7.19
CA ALA A 60 -38.45 -7.86 -6.55
C ALA A 60 -37.08 -8.55 -6.52
N ALA A 61 -36.37 -8.60 -7.65
CA ALA A 61 -35.01 -9.14 -7.71
C ALA A 61 -34.06 -8.39 -6.76
N ARG A 62 -34.17 -7.06 -6.70
CA ARG A 62 -33.40 -6.22 -5.79
C ARG A 62 -33.69 -6.52 -4.32
N ARG A 63 -34.97 -6.66 -3.92
CA ARG A 63 -35.32 -7.00 -2.53
C ARG A 63 -34.66 -8.32 -2.11
N LEU A 64 -34.71 -9.32 -3.00
CA LEU A 64 -34.03 -10.61 -2.78
C LEU A 64 -32.51 -10.42 -2.64
N LEU A 65 -31.87 -9.66 -3.51
CA LEU A 65 -30.43 -9.37 -3.41
C LEU A 65 -30.07 -8.64 -2.10
N ASN A 66 -30.78 -7.57 -1.75
CA ASN A 66 -30.52 -6.77 -0.55
C ASN A 66 -30.71 -7.54 0.76
N ALA A 67 -31.73 -8.41 0.82
CA ALA A 67 -31.98 -9.26 1.99
C ALA A 67 -30.77 -10.16 2.31
N HIS A 68 -30.04 -10.60 1.29
CA HIS A 68 -28.89 -11.49 1.45
C HIS A 68 -27.55 -10.76 1.55
N TYR A 69 -27.38 -9.59 0.92
CA TYR A 69 -26.14 -8.80 1.02
C TYR A 69 -25.86 -8.31 2.44
N ASN A 70 -26.89 -7.90 3.19
CA ASN A 70 -26.74 -7.41 4.56
C ASN A 70 -26.37 -8.52 5.57
N GLN A 71 -26.44 -9.79 5.19
CA GLN A 71 -26.18 -10.94 6.07
C GLN A 71 -24.78 -11.55 5.88
N GLY A 72 -23.93 -10.97 5.03
CA GLY A 72 -22.60 -11.52 4.71
C GLY A 72 -22.64 -12.87 3.98
N ALA A 73 -23.82 -13.31 3.56
CA ALA A 73 -24.10 -14.64 3.02
C ALA A 73 -24.06 -14.68 1.48
N PHE A 74 -22.96 -14.24 0.88
CA PHE A 74 -22.72 -14.32 -0.58
C PHE A 74 -22.72 -15.76 -1.13
N ARG A 75 -22.72 -16.79 -0.25
CA ARG A 75 -22.72 -18.22 -0.60
C ARG A 75 -24.12 -18.79 -0.82
N ASN A 76 -25.17 -17.97 -0.76
CA ASN A 76 -26.53 -18.46 -0.91
C ASN A 76 -26.83 -18.73 -2.41
N ASP A 77 -27.22 -19.97 -2.73
CA ASP A 77 -27.71 -20.38 -4.06
C ASP A 77 -28.81 -19.44 -4.59
N GLU A 78 -29.56 -18.83 -3.68
CA GLU A 78 -30.62 -17.88 -3.98
C GLU A 78 -30.10 -16.59 -4.62
N VAL A 79 -29.00 -16.01 -4.10
CA VAL A 79 -28.36 -14.80 -4.68
C VAL A 79 -27.83 -15.11 -6.07
N ASN A 80 -27.18 -16.26 -6.23
CA ASN A 80 -26.66 -16.71 -7.51
C ASN A 80 -27.79 -16.90 -8.55
N ALA A 81 -28.91 -17.49 -8.15
CA ALA A 81 -30.05 -17.68 -9.04
C ALA A 81 -30.64 -16.34 -9.51
N VAL A 82 -30.77 -15.35 -8.62
CA VAL A 82 -31.22 -13.99 -8.98
C VAL A 82 -30.23 -13.33 -9.95
N LEU A 83 -28.93 -13.39 -9.67
CA LEU A 83 -27.92 -12.79 -10.55
C LEU A 83 -27.87 -13.44 -11.93
N ARG A 84 -27.98 -14.77 -12.02
CA ARG A 84 -28.08 -15.47 -13.32
C ARG A 84 -29.25 -14.95 -14.12
N PHE A 85 -30.43 -14.80 -13.50
CA PHE A 85 -31.60 -14.22 -14.16
C PHE A 85 -31.34 -12.79 -14.65
N LEU A 86 -30.66 -11.95 -13.86
CA LEU A 86 -30.33 -10.56 -14.22
C LEU A 86 -29.22 -10.44 -15.28
N LEU A 87 -28.33 -11.43 -15.37
CA LEU A 87 -27.24 -11.48 -16.35
C LEU A 87 -27.63 -12.19 -17.65
N GLU A 88 -28.86 -12.68 -17.77
CA GLU A 88 -29.35 -13.28 -19.01
C GLU A 88 -29.42 -12.23 -20.16
N PRO A 89 -29.08 -12.62 -21.41
CA PRO A 89 -29.06 -11.71 -22.55
C PRO A 89 -30.43 -11.13 -22.90
N VAL A 90 -30.46 -9.84 -23.28
CA VAL A 90 -31.64 -9.12 -23.76
C VAL A 90 -31.30 -8.40 -25.06
N PRO A 91 -31.82 -8.85 -26.23
CA PRO A 91 -31.45 -8.29 -27.54
C PRO A 91 -31.66 -6.78 -27.69
N HIS A 92 -32.65 -6.23 -26.99
CA HIS A 92 -33.05 -4.82 -27.06
C HIS A 92 -32.34 -3.91 -26.05
N CYS A 93 -31.40 -4.43 -25.26
CA CYS A 93 -30.61 -3.58 -24.37
C CYS A 93 -29.71 -2.67 -25.21
N ARG A 94 -29.76 -1.36 -24.92
CA ARG A 94 -28.93 -0.35 -25.59
C ARG A 94 -27.47 -0.37 -25.17
N TYR A 95 -27.18 -0.98 -24.02
CA TYR A 95 -25.87 -1.05 -23.41
C TYR A 95 -25.21 -2.41 -23.69
N VAL A 96 -23.89 -2.42 -23.69
CA VAL A 96 -23.06 -3.62 -23.79
C VAL A 96 -22.54 -3.95 -22.39
N PRO A 97 -22.45 -5.23 -21.99
CA PRO A 97 -23.06 -6.40 -22.61
C PRO A 97 -24.58 -6.34 -22.47
N ARG A 98 -25.29 -6.87 -23.47
CA ARG A 98 -26.76 -6.76 -23.55
C ARG A 98 -27.46 -7.69 -22.58
N VAL A 99 -27.53 -7.33 -21.29
CA VAL A 99 -28.14 -8.15 -20.22
C VAL A 99 -29.34 -7.46 -19.57
N ARG A 100 -30.21 -8.23 -18.90
CA ARG A 100 -31.41 -7.71 -18.21
C ARG A 100 -31.08 -6.62 -17.20
N LEU A 101 -30.02 -6.80 -16.41
CA LEU A 101 -29.60 -5.85 -15.38
C LEU A 101 -29.48 -4.43 -15.95
N LEU A 102 -28.81 -4.26 -17.09
CA LEU A 102 -28.58 -2.95 -17.70
C LEU A 102 -29.84 -2.30 -18.26
N THR A 103 -30.91 -3.08 -18.52
CA THR A 103 -32.19 -2.51 -18.96
C THR A 103 -33.01 -1.92 -17.82
N CYS A 104 -32.67 -2.26 -16.57
CA CYS A 104 -33.38 -1.81 -15.36
C CYS A 104 -32.66 -0.68 -14.63
N LEU A 105 -31.48 -0.29 -15.09
CA LEU A 105 -30.70 0.78 -14.51
C LEU A 105 -31.02 2.10 -15.23
N TRP A 106 -31.39 3.12 -14.48
CA TRP A 106 -31.46 4.47 -15.00
C TRP A 106 -30.06 5.05 -15.23
N PRO A 107 -29.83 5.85 -16.29
CA PRO A 107 -28.51 6.37 -16.64
C PRO A 107 -27.96 7.39 -15.64
N GLU A 108 -28.85 8.20 -15.06
CA GLU A 108 -28.51 9.27 -14.13
C GLU A 108 -29.22 9.02 -12.79
N PRO A 109 -28.55 9.19 -11.65
CA PRO A 109 -29.23 9.24 -10.37
C PRO A 109 -30.05 10.54 -10.34
N SER A 110 -31.39 10.43 -10.42
CA SER A 110 -32.26 11.60 -10.26
C SER A 110 -32.04 12.19 -8.86
N HIS A 111 -31.31 13.31 -8.77
CA HIS A 111 -31.03 14.00 -7.51
C HIS A 111 -32.31 14.39 -6.75
N GLU A 112 -33.44 14.48 -7.45
CA GLU A 112 -34.74 14.91 -6.92
C GLU A 112 -35.60 13.77 -6.34
N GLU A 113 -35.34 12.50 -6.65
CA GLU A 113 -36.15 11.36 -6.19
C GLU A 113 -35.53 10.57 -5.02
N ARG A 114 -34.63 11.19 -4.26
CA ARG A 114 -34.24 10.67 -2.92
C ARG A 114 -35.34 10.82 -1.86
N ARG A 115 -36.57 11.20 -2.24
CA ARG A 115 -37.71 11.28 -1.32
C ARG A 115 -38.42 9.92 -1.19
N ALA A 116 -38.09 9.26 -0.07
CA ALA A 116 -38.92 8.36 0.73
C ALA A 116 -39.38 7.03 0.11
N GLY A 117 -38.63 5.96 0.39
CA GLY A 117 -39.14 4.58 0.42
C GLY A 117 -38.44 3.62 -0.54
N ASP A 118 -38.42 3.95 -1.82
CA ASP A 118 -37.95 3.05 -2.91
C ASP A 118 -36.70 3.60 -3.62
N GLY A 119 -35.80 4.24 -2.86
CA GLY A 119 -34.60 4.89 -3.40
C GLY A 119 -33.82 3.97 -4.33
N GLU A 120 -33.16 4.53 -5.33
CA GLU A 120 -32.39 3.83 -6.34
C GLU A 120 -31.49 2.66 -5.82
N PRO A 121 -31.33 1.56 -6.57
CA PRO A 121 -30.54 0.41 -6.17
C PRO A 121 -29.07 0.77 -5.91
N GLU A 122 -28.57 0.43 -4.73
CA GLU A 122 -27.14 0.46 -4.44
C GLU A 122 -26.46 -0.63 -5.30
N LEU A 123 -25.56 -0.21 -6.19
CA LEU A 123 -24.78 -1.14 -7.03
C LEU A 123 -23.47 -1.57 -6.36
N THR A 124 -23.08 -0.88 -5.28
CA THR A 124 -21.92 -1.20 -4.45
C THR A 124 -21.84 -2.68 -4.06
N PRO A 125 -22.91 -3.37 -3.62
CA PRO A 125 -22.82 -4.80 -3.28
C PRO A 125 -22.49 -5.70 -4.49
N LEU A 126 -22.96 -5.36 -5.69
CA LEU A 126 -22.64 -6.08 -6.92
C LEU A 126 -21.16 -5.91 -7.30
N ILE A 127 -20.67 -4.67 -7.20
CA ILE A 127 -19.27 -4.34 -7.46
C ILE A 127 -18.37 -5.07 -6.45
N LYS A 128 -18.73 -5.06 -5.15
CA LYS A 128 -18.02 -5.81 -4.11
C LYS A 128 -18.04 -7.32 -4.35
N ALA A 129 -19.16 -7.88 -4.83
CA ALA A 129 -19.25 -9.30 -5.17
C ALA A 129 -18.37 -9.69 -6.37
N ALA A 130 -18.22 -8.80 -7.36
CA ALA A 130 -17.33 -9.01 -8.48
C ALA A 130 -15.84 -8.91 -8.09
N ILE A 131 -15.51 -7.97 -7.20
CA ILE A 131 -14.13 -7.68 -6.81
C ILE A 131 -13.60 -8.66 -5.74
N GLY A 132 -14.47 -9.17 -4.86
CA GLY A 132 -14.06 -9.97 -3.71
C GLY A 132 -13.32 -11.28 -4.05
N ASP A 133 -12.57 -11.77 -3.08
CA ASP A 133 -11.69 -12.96 -3.21
C ASP A 133 -12.41 -14.30 -3.02
N LYS A 134 -13.71 -14.28 -2.70
CA LYS A 134 -14.47 -15.51 -2.46
C LYS A 134 -14.98 -16.07 -3.79
N ASP A 135 -14.73 -17.36 -4.01
CA ASP A 135 -15.33 -18.12 -5.12
C ASP A 135 -16.86 -18.07 -5.02
N PHE A 136 -17.44 -17.23 -5.86
CA PHE A 136 -18.87 -17.01 -5.95
C PHE A 136 -19.32 -17.37 -7.37
N PRO A 137 -20.31 -18.26 -7.57
CA PRO A 137 -20.61 -18.80 -8.91
C PRO A 137 -21.05 -17.78 -9.96
N ALA A 138 -21.45 -16.57 -9.58
CA ALA A 138 -21.76 -15.48 -10.51
C ALA A 138 -20.69 -14.37 -10.53
N ARG A 139 -19.56 -14.55 -9.83
CA ARG A 139 -18.43 -13.60 -9.80
C ARG A 139 -17.88 -13.37 -11.19
N ASP A 140 -17.59 -14.43 -11.94
CA ASP A 140 -16.99 -14.30 -13.27
C ASP A 140 -17.91 -13.58 -14.25
N ALA A 141 -19.22 -13.85 -14.18
CA ALA A 141 -20.21 -13.18 -15.02
C ALA A 141 -20.41 -11.70 -14.64
N LEU A 142 -20.36 -11.37 -13.35
CA LEU A 142 -20.35 -9.97 -12.90
C LEU A 142 -19.04 -9.26 -13.28
N LEU A 143 -17.92 -9.96 -13.17
CA LEU A 143 -16.61 -9.45 -13.56
C LEU A 143 -16.58 -9.16 -15.07
N GLU A 144 -17.05 -10.09 -15.90
CA GLU A 144 -17.18 -9.90 -17.35
C GLU A 144 -18.10 -8.72 -17.69
N LEU A 145 -19.23 -8.61 -16.99
CA LEU A 145 -20.12 -7.44 -17.09
C LEU A 145 -19.35 -6.15 -16.81
N LEU A 146 -18.65 -6.05 -15.68
CA LEU A 146 -17.92 -4.83 -15.31
C LEU A 146 -16.72 -4.56 -16.21
N CYS A 147 -16.11 -5.59 -16.80
CA CYS A 147 -15.01 -5.46 -17.78
C CYS A 147 -15.48 -4.94 -19.14
N THR A 148 -16.77 -5.00 -19.46
CA THR A 148 -17.28 -4.67 -20.81
C THR A 148 -18.38 -3.60 -20.80
N THR A 149 -18.87 -3.23 -19.63
CA THR A 149 -20.03 -2.35 -19.52
C THR A 149 -19.77 -0.94 -20.02
N ASP A 150 -20.69 -0.40 -20.82
CA ASP A 150 -20.76 1.02 -21.20
C ASP A 150 -21.85 1.79 -20.42
N HIS A 151 -22.48 1.14 -19.44
CA HIS A 151 -23.60 1.73 -18.71
C HIS A 151 -23.13 2.84 -17.75
N PRO A 152 -23.53 4.12 -17.94
CA PRO A 152 -22.95 5.27 -17.24
C PRO A 152 -23.09 5.20 -15.72
N ARG A 153 -24.21 4.67 -15.21
CA ARG A 153 -24.40 4.44 -13.78
C ARG A 153 -23.44 3.41 -13.18
N LEU A 154 -23.22 2.27 -13.84
CA LEU A 154 -22.28 1.26 -13.33
C LEU A 154 -20.85 1.80 -13.37
N LEU A 155 -20.49 2.53 -14.43
CA LEU A 155 -19.20 3.19 -14.53
C LEU A 155 -19.02 4.23 -13.41
N THR A 156 -20.05 5.05 -13.16
CA THR A 156 -20.07 6.01 -12.04
C THR A 156 -19.89 5.31 -10.70
N GLU A 157 -20.65 4.26 -10.41
CA GLU A 157 -20.55 3.51 -9.14
C GLU A 157 -19.20 2.80 -8.99
N LEU A 158 -18.63 2.31 -10.09
CA LEU A 158 -17.29 1.74 -10.11
C LEU A 158 -16.22 2.81 -9.81
N THR A 159 -16.32 3.99 -10.42
CA THR A 159 -15.47 5.14 -10.08
C THR A 159 -15.63 5.53 -8.61
N HIS A 160 -16.85 5.61 -8.07
CA HIS A 160 -17.07 5.89 -6.65
C HIS A 160 -16.52 4.80 -5.74
N ALA A 161 -16.59 3.52 -6.13
CA ALA A 161 -16.02 2.42 -5.35
C ALA A 161 -14.48 2.51 -5.29
N LEU A 162 -13.84 2.96 -6.37
CA LEU A 162 -12.41 3.26 -6.41
C LEU A 162 -12.09 4.47 -5.53
N GLU A 163 -12.83 5.57 -5.66
CA GLU A 163 -12.66 6.80 -4.89
C GLU A 163 -12.97 6.66 -3.39
N LYS A 164 -13.81 5.70 -2.99
CA LYS A 164 -14.19 5.41 -1.60
C LYS A 164 -13.40 4.28 -0.95
N SER A 165 -12.45 3.69 -1.67
CA SER A 165 -11.45 2.80 -1.06
C SER A 165 -10.24 3.49 -0.37
N PRO A 166 -10.11 4.83 -0.20
CA PRO A 166 -8.90 5.45 0.33
C PRO A 166 -8.76 5.36 1.85
N ASP A 167 -9.75 4.86 2.57
CA ASP A 167 -9.58 4.51 3.99
C ASP A 167 -8.61 3.32 4.19
N ARG A 168 -8.18 2.65 3.11
CA ARG A 168 -7.02 1.74 3.13
C ARG A 168 -5.69 2.43 2.78
N ILE A 169 -5.71 3.60 2.16
CA ILE A 169 -4.56 4.17 1.43
C ILE A 169 -3.73 5.14 2.29
N SER A 170 -4.26 5.72 3.37
CA SER A 170 -3.69 6.99 3.86
C SER A 170 -3.23 7.10 5.32
N GLN A 171 -3.06 6.03 6.11
CA GLN A 171 -2.68 6.21 7.53
C GLN A 171 -1.64 5.24 8.14
N SER A 172 -0.81 4.53 7.37
CA SER A 172 0.35 3.89 7.99
C SER A 172 1.65 4.15 7.24
N ASP A 173 2.34 5.21 7.67
CA ASP A 173 3.66 5.67 7.20
C ASP A 173 4.81 4.63 7.33
N THR A 174 4.55 3.39 7.72
CA THR A 174 5.62 2.40 7.98
C THR A 174 5.26 0.93 7.71
N ARG A 175 4.08 0.61 7.16
CA ARG A 175 3.82 -0.74 6.66
C ARG A 175 3.80 -0.71 5.15
N VAL A 176 4.89 -1.22 4.59
CA VAL A 176 5.13 -1.51 3.18
C VAL A 176 3.93 -2.27 2.59
N VAL A 177 3.03 -1.53 1.93
CA VAL A 177 2.50 -1.78 0.58
C VAL A 177 2.28 -3.26 0.25
N ASP A 178 1.18 -3.81 0.78
CA ASP A 178 0.33 -4.79 0.08
C ASP A 178 -0.99 -4.11 -0.40
N ASP A 179 -1.05 -2.77 -0.35
CA ASP A 179 -2.28 -2.04 0.02
C ASP A 179 -3.42 -2.00 -1.02
N TYR A 180 -3.17 -2.41 -2.26
CA TYR A 180 -4.22 -2.45 -3.26
C TYR A 180 -4.68 -3.85 -3.64
N ASP A 181 -3.90 -4.87 -3.27
CA ASP A 181 -4.21 -6.26 -3.61
C ASP A 181 -4.57 -6.40 -5.11
N LEU A 182 -3.88 -5.65 -5.99
CA LEU A 182 -4.18 -5.60 -7.43
C LEU A 182 -3.68 -6.83 -8.17
N TRP A 183 -2.70 -7.51 -7.58
CA TRP A 183 -2.17 -8.78 -8.03
C TRP A 183 -2.35 -9.82 -6.93
N ASP A 184 -2.49 -11.07 -7.30
CA ASP A 184 -2.41 -12.18 -6.35
C ASP A 184 -0.95 -12.61 -6.11
N ASP A 185 -0.74 -13.59 -5.22
CA ASP A 185 0.58 -14.13 -4.90
C ASP A 185 1.30 -14.76 -6.12
N ASN A 186 0.56 -15.06 -7.20
CA ASN A 186 1.10 -15.59 -8.45
C ASN A 186 1.44 -14.48 -9.46
N GLY A 187 1.17 -13.20 -9.13
CA GLY A 187 1.36 -12.07 -10.04
C GLY A 187 0.23 -11.89 -11.05
N GLU A 188 -0.89 -12.62 -10.92
CA GLU A 188 -2.05 -12.46 -11.79
C GLU A 188 -2.90 -11.26 -11.36
N PRO A 189 -3.47 -10.48 -12.29
CA PRO A 189 -4.29 -9.33 -11.96
C PRO A 189 -5.58 -9.78 -11.26
N ARG A 190 -5.80 -9.26 -10.05
CA ARG A 190 -7.05 -9.44 -9.31
C ARG A 190 -8.23 -8.81 -10.06
N PRO A 191 -9.48 -9.20 -9.74
CA PRO A 191 -10.66 -8.74 -10.49
C PRO A 191 -10.75 -7.22 -10.67
N LEU A 192 -10.36 -6.44 -9.66
CA LEU A 192 -10.36 -4.99 -9.77
C LEU A 192 -9.41 -4.50 -10.86
N LEU A 193 -8.16 -4.98 -10.86
CA LEU A 193 -7.20 -4.62 -11.89
C LEU A 193 -7.65 -5.09 -13.27
N ARG A 194 -8.29 -6.26 -13.37
CA ARG A 194 -8.88 -6.75 -14.63
C ARG A 194 -9.97 -5.82 -15.16
N ILE A 195 -10.89 -5.36 -14.30
CA ILE A 195 -11.92 -4.38 -14.67
C ILE A 195 -11.26 -3.08 -15.16
N LEU A 196 -10.32 -2.58 -14.36
CA LEU A 196 -9.58 -1.35 -14.64
C LEU A 196 -8.75 -1.43 -15.92
N THR A 197 -8.28 -2.60 -16.34
CA THR A 197 -7.47 -2.73 -17.56
C THR A 197 -8.30 -3.08 -18.79
N THR A 198 -9.44 -3.75 -18.61
CA THR A 198 -10.24 -4.30 -19.71
C THR A 198 -11.37 -3.38 -20.16
N ASN A 199 -11.99 -2.61 -19.26
CA ASN A 199 -13.17 -1.81 -19.61
C ASN A 199 -12.80 -0.53 -20.40
N PRO A 200 -13.08 -0.44 -21.71
CA PRO A 200 -12.68 0.72 -22.52
C PRO A 200 -13.53 1.98 -22.22
N HIS A 201 -14.69 1.82 -21.57
CA HIS A 201 -15.63 2.88 -21.27
C HIS A 201 -15.42 3.49 -19.88
N LEU A 202 -14.65 2.84 -19.00
CA LEU A 202 -14.39 3.35 -17.67
C LEU A 202 -13.56 4.65 -17.74
N PRO A 203 -14.10 5.78 -17.25
CA PRO A 203 -13.35 7.02 -17.18
C PRO A 203 -12.26 6.87 -16.11
N LEU A 204 -11.00 6.91 -16.53
CA LEU A 204 -9.87 6.97 -15.61
C LEU A 204 -9.67 8.43 -15.23
N ARG A 205 -10.08 8.77 -14.02
CA ARG A 205 -9.96 10.11 -13.46
C ARG A 205 -8.56 10.36 -12.91
N PRO A 206 -7.94 11.51 -13.21
CA PRO A 206 -6.58 11.79 -12.80
C PRO A 206 -6.35 11.92 -11.30
N GLU A 207 -7.42 12.11 -10.53
CA GLU A 207 -7.36 12.31 -9.08
C GLU A 207 -7.13 11.01 -8.29
N ILE A 208 -7.18 9.83 -8.93
CA ILE A 208 -6.97 8.54 -8.29
C ILE A 208 -5.48 8.13 -8.48
N PRO A 209 -4.66 8.05 -7.43
CA PRO A 209 -3.20 7.83 -7.52
C PRO A 209 -2.76 6.65 -8.40
N ASP A 210 -3.51 5.55 -8.40
CA ASP A 210 -3.14 4.33 -9.14
C ASP A 210 -3.60 4.33 -10.61
N THR A 211 -4.25 5.41 -11.06
CA THR A 211 -4.64 5.51 -12.48
C THR A 211 -3.45 5.67 -13.40
N ALA A 212 -2.31 6.17 -12.91
CA ALA A 212 -1.05 6.16 -13.66
C ALA A 212 -0.64 4.72 -14.02
N LEU A 213 -0.70 3.80 -13.06
CA LEU A 213 -0.39 2.37 -13.27
C LEU A 213 -1.39 1.73 -14.26
N VAL A 214 -2.68 2.02 -14.12
CA VAL A 214 -3.70 1.50 -15.05
C VAL A 214 -3.45 2.03 -16.46
N SER A 215 -3.10 3.31 -16.61
CA SER A 215 -2.77 3.91 -17.91
C SER A 215 -1.53 3.29 -18.53
N ILE A 216 -0.50 2.98 -17.74
CA ILE A 216 0.67 2.20 -18.19
C ILE A 216 0.25 0.82 -18.70
N LEU A 217 -0.57 0.10 -17.93
CA LEU A 217 -1.07 -1.23 -18.30
C LEU A 217 -1.91 -1.19 -19.60
N ARG A 218 -2.68 -0.13 -19.79
CA ARG A 218 -3.45 0.16 -21.01
C ARG A 218 -2.59 0.72 -22.16
N ASN A 219 -1.28 0.91 -21.96
CA ASN A 219 -0.37 1.53 -22.93
C ASN A 219 -0.79 2.96 -23.36
N ARG A 220 -1.39 3.72 -22.43
CA ARG A 220 -1.86 5.10 -22.60
C ARG A 220 -0.95 6.10 -21.88
N PHE A 221 0.33 6.10 -22.28
CA PHE A 221 1.33 7.04 -21.75
C PHE A 221 1.00 8.50 -22.06
N ASP A 222 0.19 8.74 -23.09
CA ASP A 222 -0.32 10.07 -23.47
C ASP A 222 -1.13 10.74 -22.35
N LEU A 223 -1.78 9.95 -21.50
CA LEU A 223 -2.58 10.46 -20.38
C LEU A 223 -1.74 10.80 -19.14
N LEU A 224 -0.48 10.35 -19.06
CA LEU A 224 0.33 10.52 -17.85
C LEU A 224 0.63 11.98 -17.52
N GLY A 225 0.64 12.85 -18.53
CA GLY A 225 0.85 14.29 -18.33
C GLY A 225 -0.35 15.01 -17.70
N GLU A 226 -1.54 14.41 -17.69
CA GLU A 226 -2.75 14.98 -17.09
C GLU A 226 -2.86 14.68 -15.59
N TYR A 227 -2.06 13.72 -15.09
CA TYR A 227 -2.04 13.34 -13.68
C TYR A 227 -1.21 14.30 -12.83
N ASP A 228 -1.52 14.32 -11.53
CA ASP A 228 -0.63 14.94 -10.55
C ASP A 228 0.73 14.22 -10.58
N GLN A 229 1.76 14.95 -11.02
CA GLN A 229 3.07 14.37 -11.33
C GLN A 229 3.79 13.87 -10.07
N GLU A 230 3.58 14.51 -8.92
CA GLU A 230 4.20 14.07 -7.66
C GLU A 230 3.58 12.77 -7.16
N THR A 231 2.25 12.69 -7.11
CA THR A 231 1.50 11.50 -6.71
C THR A 231 1.80 10.33 -7.64
N SER A 232 1.86 10.59 -8.96
CA SER A 232 2.22 9.60 -9.96
C SER A 232 3.64 9.08 -9.73
N ALA A 233 4.64 9.96 -9.62
CA ALA A 233 6.02 9.55 -9.38
C ALA A 233 6.16 8.74 -8.09
N ARG A 234 5.46 9.14 -7.01
CA ARG A 234 5.43 8.41 -5.73
C ARG A 234 4.89 7.00 -5.92
N ALA A 235 3.73 6.85 -6.56
CA ALA A 235 3.12 5.55 -6.82
C ALA A 235 4.03 4.64 -7.66
N LEU A 236 4.65 5.18 -8.71
CA LEU A 236 5.54 4.42 -9.60
C LEU A 236 6.81 3.94 -8.89
N VAL A 237 7.48 4.79 -8.12
CA VAL A 237 8.65 4.40 -7.30
C VAL A 237 8.24 3.34 -6.27
N THR A 238 7.09 3.52 -5.62
CA THR A 238 6.57 2.54 -4.66
C THR A 238 6.30 1.18 -5.30
N VAL A 239 5.70 1.14 -6.50
CA VAL A 239 5.49 -0.11 -7.24
C VAL A 239 6.82 -0.77 -7.57
N LEU A 240 7.80 -0.02 -8.07
CA LEU A 240 9.11 -0.58 -8.42
C LEU A 240 9.83 -1.15 -7.20
N ALA A 241 9.79 -0.46 -6.05
CA ALA A 241 10.40 -0.92 -4.80
C ALA A 241 9.77 -2.22 -4.26
N THR A 242 8.49 -2.49 -4.53
CA THR A 242 7.82 -3.73 -4.10
C THR A 242 7.88 -4.84 -5.14
N THR A 243 8.23 -4.54 -6.39
CA THR A 243 8.15 -5.51 -7.50
C THR A 243 9.13 -6.69 -7.36
N HIS A 244 10.19 -6.57 -6.54
CA HIS A 244 11.04 -7.73 -6.20
C HIS A 244 10.27 -8.90 -5.55
N LYS A 245 9.01 -8.68 -5.13
CA LYS A 245 8.11 -9.71 -4.60
C LYS A 245 7.14 -10.31 -5.63
N ILE A 246 7.00 -9.71 -6.82
CA ILE A 246 6.06 -10.19 -7.84
C ILE A 246 6.77 -11.28 -8.67
N PRO A 247 6.20 -12.49 -8.80
CA PRO A 247 6.75 -13.53 -9.66
C PRO A 247 6.97 -13.00 -11.09
N ALA A 248 8.12 -13.30 -11.68
CA ALA A 248 8.61 -12.73 -12.95
C ALA A 248 7.82 -13.15 -14.20
N GLU A 249 6.60 -13.66 -14.06
CA GLU A 249 5.76 -14.02 -15.19
C GLU A 249 5.30 -12.75 -15.92
N THR A 250 5.43 -12.77 -17.24
CA THR A 250 5.35 -11.75 -18.30
C THR A 250 4.61 -10.43 -18.00
N SER A 251 3.54 -10.43 -17.21
CA SER A 251 2.78 -9.25 -16.80
C SER A 251 3.61 -8.29 -15.92
N ALA A 252 4.40 -8.83 -14.98
CA ALA A 252 5.22 -8.03 -14.07
C ALA A 252 6.31 -7.23 -14.81
N ALA A 253 6.98 -7.86 -15.78
CA ALA A 253 8.05 -7.21 -16.56
C ALA A 253 7.53 -6.00 -17.36
N ARG A 254 6.32 -6.12 -17.94
CA ARG A 254 5.71 -5.01 -18.69
C ARG A 254 5.32 -3.85 -17.77
N VAL A 255 4.84 -4.14 -16.57
CA VAL A 255 4.54 -3.11 -15.56
C VAL A 255 5.81 -2.39 -15.15
N VAL A 256 6.86 -3.12 -14.79
CA VAL A 256 8.16 -2.56 -14.39
C VAL A 256 8.72 -1.64 -15.46
N GLU A 257 8.80 -2.11 -16.70
CA GLU A 257 9.34 -1.29 -17.80
C GLU A 257 8.45 -0.08 -18.09
N GLY A 258 7.13 -0.26 -17.99
CA GLY A 258 6.18 0.83 -18.10
C GLY A 258 6.35 1.90 -17.02
N CYS A 259 6.57 1.50 -15.77
CA CYS A 259 6.86 2.41 -14.66
C CYS A 259 8.19 3.15 -14.86
N ARG A 260 9.27 2.43 -15.23
CA ARG A 260 10.57 3.04 -15.55
C ARG A 260 10.48 4.05 -16.69
N ARG A 261 9.76 3.69 -17.77
CA ARG A 261 9.49 4.61 -18.88
C ARG A 261 8.73 5.84 -18.41
N ALA A 262 7.67 5.67 -17.64
CA ALA A 262 6.88 6.78 -17.11
C ALA A 262 7.71 7.71 -16.23
N LEU A 263 8.58 7.17 -15.37
CA LEU A 263 9.49 7.96 -14.54
C LEU A 263 10.49 8.79 -15.38
N ARG A 264 10.94 8.28 -16.53
CA ARG A 264 11.81 9.02 -17.47
C ARG A 264 11.08 10.10 -18.27
N GLU A 265 9.77 9.98 -18.43
CA GLU A 265 8.93 10.88 -19.23
C GLU A 265 8.15 11.92 -18.38
N LEU A 266 8.41 12.02 -17.07
CA LEU A 266 7.75 12.99 -16.18
C LEU A 266 7.91 14.42 -16.70
N LEU A 267 6.87 15.25 -16.54
CA LEU A 267 6.92 16.68 -16.89
C LEU A 267 7.74 17.49 -15.87
N PRO A 268 8.31 18.65 -16.26
CA PRO A 268 8.97 19.54 -15.30
C PRO A 268 8.03 19.92 -14.15
N GLY A 269 8.48 19.76 -12.91
CA GLY A 269 7.69 20.06 -11.72
C GLY A 269 7.94 19.10 -10.55
N ALA A 270 6.95 18.99 -9.66
CA ALA A 270 7.05 18.27 -8.40
C ALA A 270 7.38 16.77 -8.56
N GLY A 271 6.91 16.12 -9.62
CA GLY A 271 7.25 14.72 -9.91
C GLY A 271 8.75 14.49 -10.14
N ARG A 272 9.40 15.33 -10.97
CA ARG A 272 10.85 15.25 -11.18
C ARG A 272 11.64 15.58 -9.92
N GLU A 273 11.17 16.56 -9.16
CA GLU A 273 11.78 16.94 -7.89
C GLU A 273 11.75 15.77 -6.90
N LEU A 274 10.60 15.06 -6.79
CA LEU A 274 10.49 13.86 -5.98
C LEU A 274 11.47 12.75 -6.41
N VAL A 275 11.59 12.49 -7.71
CA VAL A 275 12.56 11.51 -8.24
C VAL A 275 13.99 11.93 -7.88
N CYS A 276 14.34 13.21 -7.99
CA CYS A 276 15.66 13.70 -7.61
C CYS A 276 15.93 13.54 -6.10
N GLN A 277 14.93 13.82 -5.26
CA GLN A 277 15.04 13.62 -3.81
C GLN A 277 15.19 12.15 -3.43
N ARG A 278 14.45 11.25 -4.08
CA ARG A 278 14.59 9.80 -3.90
C ARG A 278 15.95 9.29 -4.38
N ALA A 279 16.46 9.82 -5.49
CA ALA A 279 17.81 9.51 -5.96
C ALA A 279 18.89 9.96 -4.97
N ILE A 280 18.74 11.13 -4.35
CA ILE A 280 19.63 11.59 -3.27
C ILE A 280 19.62 10.61 -2.09
N ALA A 281 18.44 10.08 -1.76
CA ALA A 281 18.22 9.12 -0.68
C ALA A 281 18.67 7.68 -1.00
N GLY A 282 19.19 7.40 -2.21
CA GLY A 282 19.72 6.09 -2.59
C GLY A 282 18.72 5.13 -3.21
N ASP A 283 17.59 5.60 -3.74
CA ASP A 283 16.65 4.75 -4.47
C ASP A 283 17.16 4.45 -5.89
N ASP A 284 17.53 3.19 -6.16
CA ASP A 284 18.16 2.75 -7.42
C ASP A 284 17.35 3.09 -8.69
N GLU A 285 16.03 2.92 -8.62
CA GLU A 285 15.12 3.19 -9.74
C GLU A 285 15.00 4.69 -10.00
N SER A 286 14.98 5.50 -8.93
CA SER A 286 15.01 6.96 -9.02
C SER A 286 16.37 7.48 -9.52
N ILE A 287 17.49 6.89 -9.09
CA ILE A 287 18.84 7.20 -9.60
C ILE A 287 18.87 6.95 -11.11
N THR A 288 18.45 5.77 -11.55
CA THR A 288 18.43 5.38 -12.96
C THR A 288 17.56 6.32 -13.79
N ALA A 289 16.32 6.58 -13.33
CA ALA A 289 15.41 7.47 -14.03
C ALA A 289 15.96 8.91 -14.12
N ALA A 290 16.55 9.42 -13.05
CA ALA A 290 17.10 10.78 -13.03
C ALA A 290 18.34 10.92 -13.94
N ILE A 291 19.20 9.90 -14.01
CA ILE A 291 20.35 9.89 -14.93
C ILE A 291 19.87 9.80 -16.38
N ASP A 292 19.04 8.80 -16.71
CA ASP A 292 18.56 8.54 -18.07
C ASP A 292 17.83 9.74 -18.67
N ALA A 293 17.00 10.41 -17.86
CA ALA A 293 16.20 11.55 -18.31
C ALA A 293 16.89 12.91 -18.10
N GLY A 294 18.12 12.92 -17.56
CA GLY A 294 18.89 14.14 -17.32
C GLY A 294 18.26 15.07 -16.28
N TYR A 295 17.50 14.52 -15.32
CA TYR A 295 16.86 15.33 -14.28
C TYR A 295 17.88 15.93 -13.32
N ARG A 296 17.53 17.10 -12.78
CA ARG A 296 18.28 17.81 -11.75
C ARG A 296 17.31 18.39 -10.73
N PRO A 297 17.69 18.44 -9.44
CA PRO A 297 16.91 19.15 -8.44
C PRO A 297 16.70 20.60 -8.87
N SER A 298 15.51 21.13 -8.62
CA SER A 298 15.21 22.54 -8.84
C SER A 298 15.99 23.46 -7.92
N ASN A 299 16.31 22.99 -6.71
CA ASN A 299 17.20 23.68 -5.78
C ASN A 299 18.67 23.41 -6.11
N GLU A 300 19.40 24.45 -6.51
CA GLU A 300 20.82 24.39 -6.86
C GLU A 300 21.71 23.93 -5.69
N GLU A 301 21.33 24.20 -4.44
CA GLU A 301 22.07 23.75 -3.27
C GLU A 301 22.12 22.22 -3.14
N LEU A 302 21.14 21.51 -3.72
CA LEU A 302 21.09 20.05 -3.73
C LEU A 302 21.92 19.43 -4.86
N HIS A 303 22.40 20.21 -5.83
CA HIS A 303 23.13 19.68 -7.00
C HIS A 303 24.39 18.90 -6.61
N PRO A 304 25.28 19.37 -5.70
CA PRO A 304 26.46 18.60 -5.30
C PRO A 304 26.11 17.26 -4.68
N LEU A 305 25.08 17.24 -3.82
CA LEU A 305 24.62 16.02 -3.16
C LEU A 305 24.00 15.06 -4.17
N PHE A 306 23.14 15.55 -5.06
CA PHE A 306 22.55 14.76 -6.13
C PHE A 306 23.62 14.15 -7.06
N LEU A 307 24.60 14.94 -7.51
CA LEU A 307 25.67 14.45 -8.38
C LEU A 307 26.56 13.40 -7.68
N PHE A 308 26.79 13.56 -6.38
CA PHE A 308 27.50 12.56 -5.59
C PHE A 308 26.68 11.27 -5.47
N SER A 309 25.39 11.37 -5.08
CA SER A 309 24.50 10.21 -4.89
C SER A 309 24.20 9.45 -6.19
N THR A 310 24.31 10.11 -7.34
CA THR A 310 24.14 9.51 -8.68
C THR A 310 25.48 9.21 -9.38
N GLU A 311 26.58 9.26 -8.65
CA GLU A 311 27.93 8.87 -9.11
C GLU A 311 28.46 9.65 -10.33
N GLN A 312 27.98 10.87 -10.55
CA GLN A 312 28.42 11.74 -11.64
C GLN A 312 29.68 12.52 -11.25
N TRP A 313 30.77 11.78 -11.00
CA TRP A 313 31.99 12.28 -10.33
C TRP A 313 32.64 13.50 -10.99
N ASP A 314 32.75 13.53 -12.32
CA ASP A 314 33.37 14.65 -13.04
C ASP A 314 32.59 15.95 -12.88
N ALA A 315 31.25 15.86 -12.85
CA ALA A 315 30.39 17.01 -12.62
C ALA A 315 30.44 17.44 -11.15
N TYR A 316 30.41 16.49 -10.22
CA TYR A 316 30.58 16.75 -8.80
C TYR A 316 31.90 17.45 -8.49
N ASP A 317 33.03 16.96 -9.05
CA ASP A 317 34.35 17.50 -8.77
C ASP A 317 34.53 18.95 -9.24
N ARG A 318 33.86 19.34 -10.33
CA ARG A 318 33.78 20.73 -10.80
C ARG A 318 32.91 21.61 -9.92
N LEU A 319 31.78 21.08 -9.46
CA LEU A 319 30.79 21.84 -8.70
C LEU A 319 31.19 22.06 -7.24
N ASP A 320 31.81 21.06 -6.60
CA ASP A 320 32.23 21.12 -5.21
C ASP A 320 33.72 20.77 -5.07
N PRO A 321 34.63 21.71 -5.38
CA PRO A 321 36.08 21.46 -5.28
C PRO A 321 36.55 21.22 -3.84
N ASN A 322 35.81 21.69 -2.83
CA ASN A 322 36.22 21.69 -1.42
C ASN A 322 35.40 20.77 -0.51
N GLY A 323 34.32 20.16 -1.00
CA GLY A 323 33.41 19.32 -0.21
C GLY A 323 32.46 20.11 0.70
N GLU A 324 32.36 21.43 0.54
CA GLU A 324 31.54 22.28 1.43
C GLU A 324 30.09 22.36 0.96
N ALA A 325 29.88 22.37 -0.36
CA ALA A 325 28.54 22.43 -0.94
C ALA A 325 27.77 21.14 -0.66
N LEU A 326 28.46 20.00 -0.52
CA LEU A 326 27.88 18.73 -0.07
C LEU A 326 27.23 18.84 1.34
N ILE A 327 27.86 19.56 2.28
CA ILE A 327 27.30 19.77 3.63
C ILE A 327 26.04 20.64 3.53
N SER A 328 26.12 21.74 2.78
CA SER A 328 24.98 22.64 2.60
C SER A 328 23.78 21.90 2.03
N GLY A 329 23.97 21.15 0.93
CA GLY A 329 22.89 20.38 0.31
C GLY A 329 22.27 19.36 1.27
N LEU A 330 23.09 18.68 2.09
CA LEU A 330 22.59 17.73 3.09
C LEU A 330 21.67 18.40 4.13
N LEU A 331 22.03 19.60 4.59
CA LEU A 331 21.27 20.32 5.62
C LEU A 331 20.04 21.06 5.06
N THR A 332 19.98 21.28 3.74
CA THR A 332 18.82 21.86 3.05
C THR A 332 17.71 20.82 2.78
N LEU A 333 17.99 19.52 2.92
CA LEU A 333 16.99 18.48 2.75
C LEU A 333 15.87 18.55 3.81
N PRO A 334 14.65 18.10 3.47
CA PRO A 334 13.61 17.84 4.47
C PRO A 334 14.11 16.87 5.54
N HIS A 335 13.73 17.10 6.80
CA HIS A 335 14.22 16.31 7.95
C HIS A 335 14.09 14.79 7.75
N VAL A 336 13.00 14.33 7.12
CA VAL A 336 12.73 12.90 6.85
C VAL A 336 13.70 12.27 5.86
N GLN A 337 14.42 13.06 5.05
CA GLN A 337 15.32 12.57 4.01
C GLN A 337 16.80 12.59 4.43
N ILE A 338 17.16 13.35 5.47
CA ILE A 338 18.56 13.51 5.89
C ILE A 338 19.16 12.17 6.30
N GLU A 339 18.44 11.36 7.08
CA GLU A 339 18.93 10.05 7.52
C GLU A 339 19.21 9.12 6.34
N ALA A 340 18.31 9.06 5.37
CA ALA A 340 18.47 8.23 4.17
C ALA A 340 19.65 8.73 3.32
N ALA A 341 19.77 10.05 3.12
CA ALA A 341 20.86 10.65 2.36
C ALA A 341 22.24 10.42 3.03
N VAL A 342 22.35 10.56 4.36
CA VAL A 342 23.60 10.24 5.08
C VAL A 342 23.93 8.75 4.97
N THR A 343 22.92 7.89 5.07
CA THR A 343 23.09 6.44 4.96
C THR A 343 23.60 6.07 3.57
N HIS A 344 22.97 6.58 2.50
CA HIS A 344 23.42 6.38 1.13
C HIS A 344 24.83 6.92 0.89
N LEU A 345 25.14 8.11 1.41
CA LEU A 345 26.49 8.71 1.30
C LEU A 345 27.57 7.80 1.92
N LEU A 346 27.28 7.20 3.07
CA LEU A 346 28.19 6.24 3.73
C LEU A 346 28.31 4.93 2.96
N GLU A 347 27.21 4.43 2.40
CA GLU A 347 27.17 3.21 1.59
C GLU A 347 27.98 3.37 0.32
N VAL A 348 27.77 4.46 -0.43
CA VAL A 348 28.58 4.85 -1.58
C VAL A 348 30.05 4.93 -1.16
N LEU A 349 30.40 5.62 -0.07
CA LEU A 349 31.79 5.68 0.45
C LEU A 349 32.41 4.32 0.83
N GLY A 350 31.58 3.30 1.07
CA GLY A 350 31.98 1.93 1.35
C GLY A 350 32.25 1.10 0.10
N THR A 351 31.76 1.51 -1.07
CA THR A 351 32.01 0.82 -2.35
C THR A 351 33.40 1.13 -2.90
N HIS A 352 33.93 0.24 -3.75
CA HIS A 352 35.31 0.30 -4.23
C HIS A 352 35.54 1.21 -5.44
N GLU A 353 34.50 1.86 -5.97
CA GLU A 353 34.54 2.50 -7.29
C GLU A 353 34.63 4.04 -7.27
N ILE A 354 34.68 4.67 -6.09
CA ILE A 354 34.71 6.14 -6.00
C ILE A 354 36.11 6.70 -6.26
N PRO A 355 36.25 7.76 -7.09
CA PRO A 355 37.49 8.50 -7.24
C PRO A 355 38.04 9.01 -5.88
N PRO A 356 39.36 8.88 -5.62
CA PRO A 356 39.95 9.31 -4.34
C PRO A 356 39.70 10.77 -3.98
N THR A 357 39.55 11.65 -4.98
CA THR A 357 39.22 13.07 -4.82
C THR A 357 37.83 13.23 -4.20
N ALA A 358 36.80 12.62 -4.81
CA ALA A 358 35.43 12.64 -4.33
C ALA A 358 35.30 11.98 -2.95
N ALA A 359 35.91 10.81 -2.75
CA ALA A 359 35.90 10.11 -1.46
C ALA A 359 36.51 10.97 -0.33
N ARG A 360 37.61 11.67 -0.61
CA ARG A 360 38.25 12.58 0.36
C ARG A 360 37.35 13.76 0.72
N LYS A 361 36.65 14.35 -0.26
CA LYS A 361 35.72 15.47 -0.05
C LYS A 361 34.53 15.04 0.79
N ALA A 362 33.87 13.92 0.45
CA ALA A 362 32.75 13.40 1.22
C ALA A 362 33.13 12.99 2.64
N ARG A 363 34.28 12.33 2.85
CA ARG A 363 34.81 12.08 4.21
C ARG A 363 35.09 13.37 4.97
N SER A 364 35.56 14.42 4.29
CA SER A 364 35.75 15.74 4.91
C SER A 364 34.41 16.40 5.28
N ALA A 365 33.40 16.28 4.43
CA ALA A 365 32.05 16.78 4.68
C ALA A 365 31.43 16.11 5.92
N LEU A 366 31.48 14.77 5.96
CA LEU A 366 30.99 13.98 7.09
C LEU A 366 31.69 14.30 8.41
N ARG A 367 32.96 14.74 8.39
CA ARG A 367 33.70 15.18 9.60
C ARG A 367 33.40 16.61 10.01
N ARG A 368 32.86 17.42 9.10
CA ARG A 368 32.59 18.85 9.29
C ARG A 368 31.10 19.15 9.48
N LEU A 369 30.25 18.15 9.65
CA LEU A 369 28.83 18.36 9.98
C LEU A 369 28.73 19.31 11.20
N PRO A 370 27.99 20.43 11.10
CA PRO A 370 27.93 21.43 12.15
C PRO A 370 27.21 20.92 13.40
N ALA A 371 27.49 21.53 14.55
CA ALA A 371 26.76 21.23 15.77
C ALA A 371 25.43 21.97 15.74
N PRO A 372 24.35 21.40 16.31
CA PRO A 372 23.11 22.13 16.46
C PRO A 372 23.36 23.43 17.25
N PRO A 373 22.66 24.53 16.94
CA PRO A 373 22.79 25.78 17.67
C PRO A 373 22.57 25.58 19.17
N LYS A 374 23.37 26.24 20.02
CA LYS A 374 23.24 26.12 21.48
C LYS A 374 21.80 26.49 21.90
N GLY A 375 21.13 25.57 22.60
CA GLY A 375 19.76 25.77 23.08
C GLY A 375 18.67 25.29 22.12
N GLN A 376 19.04 24.74 20.97
CA GLN A 376 18.13 24.07 20.03
C GLN A 376 18.46 22.57 19.98
N ASP A 377 18.35 21.90 21.13
CA ASP A 377 18.50 20.44 21.25
C ASP A 377 17.26 19.69 20.72
N SER A 378 16.64 20.21 19.66
CA SER A 378 15.53 19.51 19.02
C SER A 378 16.06 18.26 18.32
N PRO A 379 15.47 17.08 18.55
CA PRO A 379 15.82 15.87 17.81
C PRO A 379 15.57 16.05 16.30
N ASP A 380 14.72 16.99 15.91
CA ASP A 380 14.31 17.23 14.53
C ASP A 380 15.20 18.23 13.78
N HIS A 381 16.24 18.77 14.44
CA HIS A 381 17.16 19.71 13.78
C HIS A 381 18.04 18.98 12.75
N PRO A 382 18.21 19.48 11.51
CA PRO A 382 18.98 18.80 10.46
C PRO A 382 20.37 18.31 10.87
N GLU A 383 21.13 19.15 11.58
CA GLU A 383 22.46 18.88 12.12
C GLU A 383 22.45 17.76 13.16
N THR A 384 21.41 17.73 14.00
CA THR A 384 21.22 16.66 14.99
C THR A 384 20.97 15.34 14.27
N ILE A 385 20.03 15.31 13.33
CA ILE A 385 19.69 14.11 12.55
C ILE A 385 20.93 13.58 11.83
N ALA A 386 21.63 14.42 11.07
CA ALA A 386 22.81 14.01 10.31
C ALA A 386 23.90 13.41 11.21
N ARG A 387 24.19 14.03 12.35
CA ARG A 387 25.19 13.53 13.31
C ARG A 387 24.74 12.27 14.03
N GLU A 388 23.46 12.17 14.42
CA GLU A 388 22.89 10.96 15.01
C GLU A 388 22.96 9.80 14.03
N THR A 389 22.63 10.01 12.75
CA THR A 389 22.75 8.96 11.73
C THR A 389 24.19 8.47 11.60
N VAL A 390 25.19 9.37 11.56
CA VAL A 390 26.61 8.97 11.57
C VAL A 390 26.96 8.18 12.83
N CYS A 391 26.51 8.62 14.00
CA CYS A 391 26.78 7.90 15.25
C CYS A 391 26.10 6.53 15.29
N HIS A 392 24.87 6.43 14.82
CA HIS A 392 24.11 5.20 14.69
C HIS A 392 24.83 4.22 13.75
N ARG A 393 25.15 4.62 12.52
CA ARG A 393 25.88 3.78 11.55
C ARG A 393 27.25 3.35 12.09
N ALA A 394 27.96 4.23 12.82
CA ALA A 394 29.22 3.89 13.47
C ALA A 394 29.07 2.79 14.54
N MET A 395 27.99 2.79 15.32
CA MET A 395 27.68 1.69 16.25
C MET A 395 27.41 0.37 15.52
N TRP A 396 26.77 0.44 14.36
CA TRP A 396 26.45 -0.72 13.52
C TRP A 396 27.64 -1.24 12.69
N GLY A 397 28.84 -0.70 12.90
CA GLY A 397 30.06 -1.26 12.32
C GLY A 397 30.56 -0.55 11.06
N ASP A 398 29.85 0.46 10.56
CA ASP A 398 30.26 1.20 9.36
C ASP A 398 31.62 1.87 9.57
N THR A 399 32.59 1.53 8.72
CA THR A 399 33.98 1.98 8.87
C THR A 399 34.13 3.46 8.60
N GLN A 400 33.41 4.00 7.62
CA GLN A 400 33.48 5.42 7.25
C GLN A 400 32.82 6.28 8.34
N ALA A 401 31.68 5.82 8.87
CA ALA A 401 31.00 6.48 9.97
C ALA A 401 31.85 6.46 11.26
N LYS A 402 32.51 5.33 11.59
CA LYS A 402 33.44 5.24 12.73
C LYS A 402 34.59 6.23 12.62
N ALA A 403 35.20 6.35 11.43
CA ALA A 403 36.29 7.30 11.19
C ALA A 403 35.78 8.74 11.37
N ALA A 404 34.65 9.09 10.75
CA ALA A 404 34.07 10.43 10.86
C ALA A 404 33.74 10.79 12.31
N ALA A 405 33.05 9.89 13.03
CA ALA A 405 32.63 10.14 14.40
C ALA A 405 33.83 10.28 15.37
N ARG A 406 34.88 9.48 15.19
CA ARG A 406 36.11 9.58 15.99
C ARG A 406 36.88 10.86 15.73
N GLU A 407 37.10 11.20 14.47
CA GLU A 407 37.91 12.36 14.09
C GLU A 407 37.22 13.68 14.43
N ALA A 408 35.89 13.74 14.26
CA ALA A 408 35.11 14.94 14.57
C ALA A 408 34.64 14.98 16.04
N GLY A 409 34.84 13.91 16.80
CA GLY A 409 34.42 13.81 18.20
C GLY A 409 32.90 13.78 18.37
N TYR A 410 32.16 13.25 17.38
CA TYR A 410 30.71 13.09 17.46
C TYR A 410 30.31 12.14 18.57
N ARG A 411 29.12 12.39 19.11
CA ARG A 411 28.51 11.58 20.17
C ARG A 411 27.01 11.52 19.89
N PRO A 412 26.35 10.40 20.23
CA PRO A 412 24.90 10.34 20.23
C PRO A 412 24.31 11.46 21.09
N SER A 413 23.05 11.79 20.90
CA SER A 413 22.35 12.81 21.66
C SER A 413 21.82 12.20 22.96
N ASP A 414 21.43 10.92 22.93
CA ASP A 414 21.13 10.17 24.14
C ASP A 414 22.42 9.76 24.86
N LYS A 415 22.68 10.46 25.98
CA LYS A 415 23.80 10.19 26.91
C LYS A 415 23.83 8.76 27.43
N LYS A 416 22.71 8.05 27.44
CA LYS A 416 22.65 6.65 27.84
C LYS A 416 23.35 5.73 26.84
N LEU A 417 23.40 6.09 25.56
CA LEU A 417 24.06 5.32 24.51
C LEU A 417 25.59 5.50 24.50
N TYR A 418 26.13 6.51 25.22
CA TYR A 418 27.57 6.83 25.20
C TYR A 418 28.47 5.63 25.53
N PRO A 419 28.21 4.81 26.57
CA PRO A 419 29.04 3.65 26.86
C PRO A 419 29.10 2.65 25.70
N ALA A 420 27.96 2.36 25.06
CA ALA A 420 27.90 1.45 23.92
C ALA A 420 28.60 2.05 22.70
N PHE A 421 28.33 3.32 22.40
CA PHE A 421 28.95 4.03 21.30
C PHE A 421 30.48 4.04 21.42
N LEU A 422 31.03 4.44 22.57
CA LEU A 422 32.48 4.46 22.80
C LEU A 422 33.11 3.08 22.70
N PHE A 423 32.39 2.04 23.16
CA PHE A 423 32.85 0.65 23.06
C PHE A 423 32.88 0.17 21.60
N LEU A 424 31.77 0.31 20.87
CA LEU A 424 31.61 -0.18 19.49
C LEU A 424 32.47 0.60 18.48
N THR A 425 32.79 1.86 18.78
CA THR A 425 33.70 2.70 17.99
C THR A 425 35.16 2.64 18.47
N GLU A 426 35.45 1.79 19.46
CA GLU A 426 36.81 1.53 19.98
C GLU A 426 37.54 2.78 20.51
N GLN A 427 36.78 3.70 21.12
CA GLN A 427 37.31 4.93 21.72
C GLN A 427 37.74 4.70 23.17
N TRP A 428 38.74 3.83 23.37
CA TRP A 428 39.11 3.27 24.67
C TRP A 428 39.50 4.31 25.72
N ASP A 429 40.26 5.34 25.37
CA ASP A 429 40.65 6.39 26.32
C ASP A 429 39.45 7.18 26.87
N ALA A 430 38.43 7.40 26.03
CA ALA A 430 37.20 8.05 26.45
C ALA A 430 36.31 7.08 27.25
N TYR A 431 36.25 5.82 26.84
CA TYR A 431 35.51 4.76 27.54
C TYR A 431 36.01 4.54 28.97
N ASP A 432 37.34 4.46 29.14
CA ASP A 432 37.99 4.24 30.44
C ASP A 432 37.81 5.45 31.37
N ARG A 433 37.97 6.68 30.84
CA ARG A 433 37.72 7.93 31.60
C ARG A 433 36.30 8.03 32.13
N LEU A 434 35.32 7.54 31.39
CA LEU A 434 33.91 7.57 31.79
C LEU A 434 33.56 6.50 32.85
N LYS A 435 34.48 5.57 33.15
CA LYS A 435 34.18 4.33 33.90
C LYS A 435 32.95 3.63 33.31
N ALA A 436 32.93 3.54 31.98
CA ALA A 436 31.75 3.19 31.19
C ALA A 436 31.30 1.74 31.35
N SER A 437 32.14 0.83 31.87
CA SER A 437 31.84 -0.60 31.99
C SER A 437 30.56 -0.92 32.76
N THR A 438 30.35 -0.30 33.93
CA THR A 438 29.12 -0.50 34.72
C THR A 438 27.89 0.07 34.03
N ARG A 439 28.06 1.18 33.29
CA ARG A 439 26.98 1.83 32.54
C ARG A 439 26.60 1.02 31.30
N LEU A 440 27.60 0.49 30.58
CA LEU A 440 27.42 -0.39 29.44
C LEU A 440 26.67 -1.66 29.87
N ARG A 441 27.06 -2.27 31.00
CA ARG A 441 26.34 -3.43 31.55
C ARG A 441 24.87 -3.13 31.78
N LYS A 442 24.56 -2.03 32.48
CA LYS A 442 23.17 -1.60 32.73
C LYS A 442 22.41 -1.38 31.43
N LEU A 443 23.04 -0.76 30.44
CA LEU A 443 22.44 -0.50 29.13
C LEU A 443 22.15 -1.80 28.38
N LEU A 444 23.07 -2.77 28.39
CA LEU A 444 22.87 -4.09 27.76
C LEU A 444 21.76 -4.89 28.46
N ASP A 445 21.65 -4.80 29.80
CA ASP A 445 20.54 -5.38 30.57
C ASP A 445 19.17 -4.75 30.21
N GLU A 446 19.18 -3.49 29.76
CA GLU A 446 18.00 -2.75 29.28
C GLU A 446 17.82 -2.79 27.75
N SER A 447 18.63 -3.57 27.03
CA SER A 447 18.77 -3.53 25.56
C SER A 447 17.47 -3.60 24.75
N PRO A 448 16.37 -4.30 25.16
CA PRO A 448 15.13 -4.28 24.38
C PRO A 448 14.49 -2.89 24.22
N ARG A 449 14.95 -1.89 24.98
CA ARG A 449 14.44 -0.50 24.95
C ARG A 449 15.24 0.44 24.07
N TYR A 450 16.39 0.00 23.54
CA TYR A 450 17.31 0.85 22.78
C TYR A 450 17.67 0.19 21.44
N PRO A 451 17.86 0.97 20.36
CA PRO A 451 18.27 0.46 19.05
C PRO A 451 19.77 0.12 19.03
N LEU A 452 20.17 -0.90 19.80
CA LEU A 452 21.55 -1.36 19.85
C LEU A 452 21.81 -2.50 18.86
N PRO A 453 23.04 -2.62 18.31
CA PRO A 453 23.44 -3.79 17.56
C PRO A 453 23.29 -5.08 18.38
N PRO A 454 23.20 -6.25 17.72
CA PRO A 454 23.19 -7.54 18.40
C PRO A 454 24.40 -7.72 19.32
N LEU A 455 24.23 -8.48 20.42
CA LEU A 455 25.29 -8.72 21.41
C LEU A 455 26.56 -9.32 20.79
N SER A 456 26.42 -10.12 19.73
CA SER A 456 27.53 -10.69 18.97
C SER A 456 28.50 -9.64 18.42
N VAL A 457 28.00 -8.45 18.04
CA VAL A 457 28.84 -7.34 17.55
C VAL A 457 29.72 -6.80 18.69
N PHE A 458 29.18 -6.71 19.92
CA PHE A 458 29.95 -6.31 21.09
C PHE A 458 31.01 -7.35 21.45
N GLU A 459 30.65 -8.64 21.39
CA GLU A 459 31.58 -9.74 21.64
C GLU A 459 32.75 -9.74 20.64
N GLU A 460 32.47 -9.49 19.36
CA GLU A 460 33.49 -9.37 18.32
C GLU A 460 34.46 -8.22 18.60
N VAL A 461 33.94 -7.04 18.93
CA VAL A 461 34.77 -5.87 19.28
C VAL A 461 35.59 -6.13 20.54
N ALA A 462 35.00 -6.79 21.56
CA ALA A 462 35.69 -7.18 22.79
C ALA A 462 36.87 -8.10 22.47
N LEU A 463 36.63 -9.15 21.68
CA LEU A 463 37.64 -10.12 21.27
C LEU A 463 38.77 -9.46 20.47
N ARG A 464 38.43 -8.65 19.45
CA ARG A 464 39.42 -7.95 18.61
C ARG A 464 40.29 -7.00 19.41
N SER A 465 39.72 -6.30 20.39
CA SER A 465 40.44 -5.32 21.22
C SER A 465 41.16 -5.92 22.43
N GLY A 466 41.04 -7.24 22.66
CA GLY A 466 41.57 -7.89 23.85
C GLY A 466 40.89 -7.44 25.15
N ARG A 467 39.72 -6.79 25.06
CA ARG A 467 38.94 -6.34 26.21
C ARG A 467 37.89 -7.38 26.56
N ARG A 468 37.57 -7.47 27.86
CA ARG A 468 36.43 -8.26 28.29
C ARG A 468 35.17 -7.44 28.12
N LEU A 469 34.16 -8.02 27.49
CA LEU A 469 32.81 -7.50 27.62
C LEU A 469 32.47 -7.47 29.12
N PRO A 470 31.92 -6.39 29.67
CA PRO A 470 31.56 -6.35 31.10
C PRO A 470 30.70 -7.57 31.41
N ASP A 471 31.16 -8.43 32.34
CA ASP A 471 30.61 -9.79 32.59
C ASP A 471 29.12 -9.83 32.28
N SER A 472 28.83 -10.35 31.08
CA SER A 472 27.52 -10.22 30.48
C SER A 472 26.53 -11.03 31.29
N TYR A 473 25.47 -10.35 31.71
CA TYR A 473 24.11 -10.82 31.57
C TYR A 473 23.95 -12.34 31.33
N ASP A 474 23.54 -13.08 32.37
CA ASP A 474 23.16 -14.48 32.27
C ASP A 474 21.84 -14.61 31.47
N PRO A 475 21.85 -15.17 30.24
CA PRO A 475 20.65 -15.29 29.41
C PRO A 475 19.52 -16.09 30.07
N SER A 476 19.83 -16.89 31.10
CA SER A 476 18.85 -17.63 31.87
C SER A 476 17.99 -16.73 32.79
N ARG A 477 18.41 -15.49 33.10
CA ARG A 477 17.64 -14.54 33.93
C ARG A 477 16.41 -13.96 33.22
N HIS A 478 16.45 -13.66 31.91
CA HIS A 478 15.23 -13.24 31.17
C HIS A 478 14.24 -14.37 30.95
N ARG A 479 14.69 -15.62 30.76
CA ARG A 479 13.79 -16.78 30.74
C ARG A 479 13.02 -16.91 32.06
N ARG A 480 13.63 -16.55 33.19
CA ARG A 480 12.96 -16.49 34.50
C ARG A 480 12.01 -15.30 34.64
N HIS A 481 12.36 -14.11 34.13
CA HIS A 481 11.48 -12.94 34.20
C HIS A 481 10.22 -13.07 33.32
N ARG A 482 10.35 -13.55 32.07
CA ARG A 482 9.18 -13.87 31.22
C ARG A 482 8.29 -14.96 31.83
N ARG A 483 8.87 -15.94 32.56
CA ARG A 483 8.10 -16.93 33.33
C ARG A 483 7.44 -16.36 34.58
N ARG A 484 8.02 -15.33 35.21
CA ARG A 484 7.49 -14.71 36.43
C ARG A 484 6.38 -13.70 36.12
N ASP A 485 6.49 -12.95 35.02
CA ASP A 485 5.42 -12.07 34.55
C ASP A 485 4.22 -12.88 34.02
N ARG A 486 4.46 -14.02 33.35
CA ARG A 486 3.38 -14.99 33.04
C ARG A 486 2.69 -15.58 34.27
N ARG A 487 3.38 -15.67 35.42
CA ARG A 487 2.76 -16.14 36.68
C ARG A 487 2.05 -15.03 37.46
N ARG A 488 2.38 -13.75 37.21
CA ARG A 488 1.79 -12.61 37.92
C ARG A 488 0.56 -12.05 37.20
N THR A 489 0.39 -12.31 35.91
CA THR A 489 -0.79 -11.91 35.14
C THR A 489 -1.94 -12.92 35.15
N GLY A 490 -1.84 -14.06 35.85
CA GLY A 490 -2.99 -14.94 36.09
C GLY A 490 -3.68 -15.50 34.83
N ILE A 491 -3.04 -15.44 33.65
CA ILE A 491 -3.56 -16.06 32.43
C ILE A 491 -2.88 -17.40 32.26
N THR A 492 -3.45 -18.40 32.93
CA THR A 492 -3.27 -19.81 32.60
C THR A 492 -4.00 -20.08 31.28
N GLY A 493 -3.29 -19.91 30.17
CA GLY A 493 -3.69 -20.42 28.86
C GLY A 493 -2.55 -21.24 28.29
N GLY A 494 -2.61 -22.55 28.50
CA GLY A 494 -1.66 -23.49 27.92
C GLY A 494 -1.98 -23.68 26.44
N TYR A 495 -1.02 -23.35 25.58
CA TYR A 495 -0.88 -23.99 24.28
C TYR A 495 0.60 -24.31 24.08
N HIS A 496 0.89 -25.61 24.18
CA HIS A 496 2.00 -26.23 23.49
C HIS A 496 1.69 -26.15 21.99
N THR A 497 2.61 -25.62 21.20
CA THR A 497 2.67 -25.87 19.76
C THR A 497 4.09 -26.29 19.42
N ASP A 498 4.23 -27.60 19.26
CA ASP A 498 5.28 -28.19 18.45
C ASP A 498 5.07 -27.77 16.98
N TYR A 499 6.17 -27.44 16.33
CA TYR A 499 6.22 -27.13 14.91
C TYR A 499 5.98 -28.40 14.10
N SER A 500 4.89 -28.44 13.35
CA SER A 500 4.73 -29.22 12.12
C SER A 500 3.54 -28.63 11.33
N SER A 501 3.80 -28.10 10.14
CA SER A 501 2.79 -27.87 9.09
C SER A 501 2.18 -29.21 8.62
N PRO A 502 1.10 -29.27 7.81
CA PRO A 502 0.26 -28.22 7.22
C PRO A 502 -1.26 -28.45 7.35
N GLY A 503 -2.07 -27.42 7.05
CA GLY A 503 -3.43 -27.59 6.51
C GLY A 503 -4.58 -27.00 7.33
N GLY A 504 -5.50 -26.34 6.62
CA GLY A 504 -6.93 -26.35 6.93
C GLY A 504 -7.46 -25.30 7.92
N ASP A 505 -7.97 -24.21 7.34
CA ASP A 505 -9.37 -23.75 7.43
C ASP A 505 -9.99 -23.29 8.78
N VAL A 506 -10.84 -22.27 8.64
CA VAL A 506 -11.92 -21.78 9.53
C VAL A 506 -11.59 -20.85 10.74
N GLY A 507 -11.87 -19.55 10.54
CA GLY A 507 -13.04 -18.86 11.13
C GLY A 507 -13.03 -18.34 12.58
N GLY A 508 -13.42 -17.06 12.74
CA GLY A 508 -13.85 -16.39 13.98
C GLY A 508 -13.28 -14.96 14.03
N GLY A 509 -14.02 -13.87 13.89
CA GLY A 509 -15.32 -13.55 14.47
C GLY A 509 -15.09 -12.76 15.76
N TYR A 510 -14.90 -11.43 15.68
CA TYR A 510 -14.92 -10.55 16.85
C TYR A 510 -15.72 -9.27 16.58
N ASP A 511 -16.76 -9.14 17.41
CA ASP A 511 -17.67 -8.01 17.54
C ASP A 511 -17.00 -6.75 18.10
N GLY A 512 -17.60 -5.62 17.74
CA GLY A 512 -17.15 -4.28 18.05
C GLY A 512 -17.22 -3.88 19.52
N GLY A 513 -16.45 -2.84 19.83
CA GLY A 513 -16.47 -2.11 21.09
C GLY A 513 -16.45 -0.60 20.83
N SER A 514 -17.63 0.00 20.95
CA SER A 514 -17.89 1.44 21.02
C SER A 514 -17.09 2.11 22.14
N PHE A 515 -16.46 3.25 21.87
CA PHE A 515 -16.13 4.24 22.90
C PHE A 515 -16.53 5.64 22.47
N GLY A 516 -17.39 6.23 23.28
CA GLY A 516 -17.91 7.57 23.10
C GLY A 516 -16.98 8.66 23.63
N SER A 517 -17.12 9.83 23.00
CA SER A 517 -17.21 11.17 23.60
C SER A 517 -16.61 11.37 24.99
N TYR A 518 -15.48 12.08 25.03
CA TYR A 518 -15.33 13.36 25.75
C TYR A 518 -14.45 14.30 24.94
#